data_AF-A0A7W1MXA5-F1
#
_entry.id   AF-A0A7W1MXA5-F1
#
_cell.length_a   1.000
_cell.length_b   1.000
_cell.length_c   1.000
_cell.angle_alpha   90.00
_cell.angle_beta   90.00
_cell.angle_gamma   90.00
#
_symmetry.space_group_name_H-M   'P 1'
#
loop_
_entity.id
_entity.type
_entity.pdbx_description
1 polymer ?
#
loop_
_entity_poly.entity_id
_entity_poly.type
_entity_poly.pdbx_seq_one_letter_code
_entity_poly.pdbx_strand_id
1 'polypeptide(L)'
;MSSPPRLTALLPPGPRLTPAEAMAGLDLKREDPPGRPWVVLNMVATADGRAAIDGSTVGMGGAADRELFHELRTQVDAVMVGARTAAVERYGSLVRGEPDRARRRSVGLDPEPLACLVSGRLHVPPDLPMLARAEARIVVATAAPGDLPASAATVSYLRAPTWGGDRVDLPTAVTGLWREHRVRSVLCEGGPELNRGLLEAG
;
A
#
# COMPACT_ATOMS: atom_id res chain seq x y z
N MET A 1 6.03 -1.38 -27.70
CA MET A 1 6.16 -1.04 -26.27
C MET A 1 7.09 0.16 -26.17
N SER A 2 6.68 1.24 -25.51
CA SER A 2 7.56 2.40 -25.29
C SER A 2 8.73 1.98 -24.38
N SER A 3 9.92 2.52 -24.59
CA SER A 3 11.05 2.29 -23.67
C SER A 3 10.68 2.79 -22.27
N PRO A 4 11.11 2.09 -21.20
CA PRO A 4 10.82 2.51 -19.84
C PRO A 4 11.40 3.91 -19.57
N PRO A 5 10.70 4.75 -18.76
CA PRO A 5 11.17 6.09 -18.46
C PRO A 5 12.55 6.03 -17.79
N ARG A 6 13.37 7.06 -18.04
CA ARG A 6 14.70 7.21 -17.43
C ARG A 6 14.67 8.42 -16.50
N LEU A 7 14.96 8.17 -15.23
CA LEU A 7 14.91 9.10 -14.13
C LEU A 7 16.29 9.76 -13.93
N THR A 8 16.31 11.02 -13.53
CA THR A 8 17.53 11.74 -13.18
C THR A 8 17.51 12.00 -11.68
N ALA A 9 18.49 11.49 -10.95
CA ALA A 9 18.65 11.83 -9.54
C ALA A 9 19.08 13.30 -9.43
N LEU A 10 18.31 14.10 -8.68
CA LEU A 10 18.64 15.50 -8.44
C LEU A 10 19.57 15.65 -7.22
N LEU A 11 19.43 14.78 -6.21
CA LEU A 11 20.16 14.86 -4.94
C LEU A 11 20.44 13.45 -4.36
N PRO A 12 21.72 13.05 -4.19
CA PRO A 12 22.87 13.63 -4.89
C PRO A 12 22.75 13.43 -6.41
N PRO A 13 23.27 14.35 -7.25
CA PRO A 13 23.28 14.16 -8.70
C PRO A 13 23.98 12.85 -9.09
N GLY A 14 23.37 12.10 -10.02
CA GLY A 14 23.85 10.77 -10.40
C GLY A 14 23.46 10.37 -11.83
N PRO A 15 23.84 9.15 -12.26
CA PRO A 15 23.49 8.64 -13.58
C PRO A 15 21.98 8.52 -13.75
N ARG A 16 21.51 8.49 -15.01
CA ARG A 16 20.09 8.26 -15.29
C ARG A 16 19.71 6.82 -15.02
N LEU A 17 18.79 6.61 -14.08
CA LEU A 17 18.34 5.31 -13.61
C LEU A 17 17.01 4.92 -14.27
N THR A 18 16.77 3.64 -14.40
CA THR A 18 15.43 3.08 -14.55
C THR A 18 14.67 3.16 -13.21
N PRO A 19 13.33 3.03 -13.20
CA PRO A 19 12.55 2.96 -11.97
C PRO A 19 13.02 1.83 -11.03
N ALA A 20 13.34 0.66 -11.59
CA ALA A 20 13.88 -0.48 -10.84
C ALA A 20 15.20 -0.14 -10.15
N GLU A 21 16.16 0.44 -10.88
CA GLU A 21 17.45 0.85 -10.32
C GLU A 21 17.30 1.95 -9.26
N ALA A 22 16.39 2.90 -9.48
CA ALA A 22 16.14 3.99 -8.52
C ALA A 22 15.58 3.47 -7.19
N MET A 23 14.71 2.45 -7.24
CA MET A 23 14.07 1.90 -6.03
C MET A 23 14.86 0.77 -5.38
N ALA A 24 15.80 0.13 -6.08
CA ALA A 24 16.60 -0.98 -5.56
C ALA A 24 17.43 -0.60 -4.32
N GLY A 25 17.80 0.67 -4.19
CA GLY A 25 18.60 1.17 -3.06
C GLY A 25 17.82 1.45 -1.78
N LEU A 26 16.48 1.35 -1.78
CA LEU A 26 15.66 1.74 -0.64
C LEU A 26 15.61 0.69 0.48
N ASP A 27 15.95 -0.57 0.17
CA ASP A 27 15.95 -1.70 1.12
C ASP A 27 14.75 -1.68 2.08
N LEU A 28 13.53 -1.76 1.53
CA LEU A 28 12.29 -1.58 2.31
C LEU A 28 12.01 -2.70 3.32
N LYS A 29 12.95 -3.64 3.52
CA LYS A 29 12.88 -4.77 4.45
C LYS A 29 13.93 -4.73 5.55
N ARG A 30 14.74 -3.66 5.58
CA ARG A 30 16.05 -3.67 6.22
C ARG A 30 16.03 -3.86 7.74
N GLU A 31 15.00 -3.40 8.42
CA GLU A 31 14.88 -3.49 9.88
C GLU A 31 13.41 -3.68 10.26
N ASP A 32 13.01 -4.86 10.77
CA ASP A 32 11.72 -5.01 11.45
C ASP A 32 11.87 -4.55 12.91
N PRO A 33 11.27 -3.42 13.32
CA PRO A 33 11.34 -3.02 14.72
C PRO A 33 10.69 -4.10 15.60
N PRO A 34 11.18 -4.34 16.83
CA PRO A 34 10.61 -5.37 17.69
C PRO A 34 9.09 -5.23 17.84
N GLY A 35 8.34 -6.22 17.35
CA GLY A 35 6.89 -6.33 17.51
C GLY A 35 6.04 -5.61 16.48
N ARG A 36 6.60 -5.01 15.41
CA ARG A 36 5.84 -4.38 14.33
C ARG A 36 6.58 -4.46 12.98
N PRO A 37 5.91 -4.32 11.82
CA PRO A 37 6.60 -4.24 10.55
C PRO A 37 7.27 -2.88 10.37
N TRP A 38 8.28 -2.83 9.49
CA TRP A 38 8.78 -1.58 8.93
C TRP A 38 7.70 -0.94 8.06
N VAL A 39 7.32 0.32 8.33
CA VAL A 39 6.26 1.00 7.60
C VAL A 39 6.87 2.14 6.78
N VAL A 40 6.62 2.12 5.47
CA VAL A 40 7.09 3.12 4.52
C VAL A 40 5.87 3.81 3.94
N LEU A 41 5.83 5.14 4.04
CA LEU A 41 4.76 5.94 3.46
C LEU A 41 5.19 6.43 2.08
N ASN A 42 4.38 6.14 1.06
CA ASN A 42 4.56 6.63 -0.31
C ASN A 42 3.33 7.44 -0.72
N MET A 43 3.54 8.68 -1.13
CA MET A 43 2.47 9.57 -1.57
C MET A 43 2.97 10.57 -2.61
N VAL A 44 2.05 11.07 -3.43
CA VAL A 44 2.27 12.21 -4.30
C VAL A 44 1.65 13.46 -3.67
N ALA A 45 2.31 14.61 -3.85
CA ALA A 45 1.81 15.92 -3.43
C ALA A 45 2.02 16.95 -4.54
N THR A 46 1.16 17.96 -4.60
CA THR A 46 1.44 19.18 -5.37
C THR A 46 2.55 19.98 -4.70
N ALA A 47 3.13 20.94 -5.43
CA ALA A 47 4.18 21.80 -4.87
C ALA A 47 3.72 22.64 -3.65
N ASP A 48 2.42 22.95 -3.55
CA ASP A 48 1.79 23.61 -2.39
C ASP A 48 1.31 22.63 -1.31
N GLY A 49 1.62 21.33 -1.43
CA GLY A 49 1.39 20.33 -0.38
C GLY A 49 0.01 19.67 -0.37
N ARG A 50 -0.79 19.81 -1.44
CA ARG A 50 -2.09 19.12 -1.55
C ARG A 50 -1.86 17.66 -1.90
N ALA A 51 -2.59 16.78 -1.21
CA ALA A 51 -2.56 15.33 -1.45
C ALA A 51 -3.63 14.86 -2.47
N ALA A 52 -4.46 15.77 -2.99
CA ALA A 52 -5.46 15.50 -4.02
C ALA A 52 -5.86 16.78 -4.75
N ILE A 53 -6.28 16.65 -6.01
CA ILE A 53 -6.94 17.67 -6.82
C ILE A 53 -8.35 17.16 -7.11
N ASP A 54 -9.38 17.94 -6.77
CA ASP A 54 -10.80 17.56 -6.88
C ASP A 54 -11.15 16.19 -6.26
N GLY A 55 -10.45 15.83 -5.17
CA GLY A 55 -10.70 14.60 -4.41
C GLY A 55 -10.03 13.34 -4.97
N SER A 56 -9.19 13.45 -6.01
CA SER A 56 -8.40 12.34 -6.57
C SER A 56 -6.91 12.70 -6.69
N THR A 57 -6.07 11.67 -6.72
CA THR A 57 -4.64 11.80 -7.04
C THR A 57 -4.36 11.72 -8.54
N VAL A 58 -5.38 11.40 -9.35
CA VAL A 58 -5.29 11.31 -10.81
C VAL A 58 -4.79 12.64 -11.38
N GLY A 59 -3.75 12.56 -12.21
CA GLY A 59 -3.15 13.72 -12.86
C GLY A 59 -2.06 14.42 -12.05
N MET A 60 -1.86 14.08 -10.77
CA MET A 60 -0.72 14.58 -9.99
C MET A 60 0.58 13.84 -10.33
N GLY A 61 0.48 12.54 -10.64
CA GLY A 61 1.59 11.69 -11.05
C GLY A 61 1.71 11.53 -12.56
N GLY A 62 2.95 11.31 -13.04
CA GLY A 62 3.26 11.00 -14.43
C GLY A 62 3.47 9.50 -14.71
N ALA A 63 3.88 9.16 -15.93
CA ALA A 63 4.24 7.77 -16.26
C ALA A 63 5.42 7.25 -15.42
N ALA A 64 6.43 8.09 -15.17
CA ALA A 64 7.56 7.77 -14.31
C ALA A 64 7.15 7.47 -12.87
N ASP A 65 6.25 8.28 -12.31
CA ASP A 65 5.71 8.12 -10.96
C ASP A 65 4.97 6.78 -10.82
N ARG A 66 4.11 6.45 -11.79
CA ARG A 66 3.43 5.15 -11.83
C ARG A 66 4.39 3.96 -11.86
N GLU A 67 5.48 4.06 -12.60
CA GLU A 67 6.49 3.00 -12.64
C GLU A 67 7.21 2.83 -11.30
N LEU A 68 7.56 3.94 -10.63
CA LEU A 68 8.15 3.91 -9.28
C LEU A 68 7.18 3.32 -8.26
N PHE A 69 5.93 3.76 -8.30
CA PHE A 69 4.84 3.26 -7.46
C PHE A 69 4.67 1.75 -7.58
N HIS A 70 4.63 1.22 -8.80
CA HIS A 70 4.55 -0.23 -9.02
C HIS A 70 5.81 -0.97 -8.56
N GLU A 71 6.99 -0.39 -8.74
CA GLU A 71 8.23 -1.01 -8.30
C GLU A 71 8.29 -1.15 -6.77
N LEU A 72 7.86 -0.13 -6.02
CA LEU A 72 7.80 -0.17 -4.55
C LEU A 72 6.96 -1.35 -4.05
N ARG A 73 5.82 -1.61 -4.68
CA ARG A 73 4.95 -2.75 -4.34
C ARG A 73 5.64 -4.10 -4.49
N THR A 74 6.66 -4.21 -5.34
CA THR A 74 7.38 -5.48 -5.53
C THR A 74 8.37 -5.81 -4.41
N GLN A 75 8.59 -4.88 -3.48
CA GLN A 75 9.63 -5.01 -2.45
C GLN A 75 9.07 -5.28 -1.04
N VAL A 76 7.75 -5.14 -0.85
CA VAL A 76 7.10 -5.24 0.46
C VAL A 76 6.24 -6.49 0.65
N ASP A 77 5.98 -6.87 1.89
CA ASP A 77 5.05 -7.96 2.24
C ASP A 77 3.59 -7.52 2.08
N ALA A 78 3.27 -6.29 2.48
CA ALA A 78 1.92 -5.76 2.45
C ALA A 78 1.85 -4.34 1.88
N VAL A 79 0.72 -4.03 1.25
CA VAL A 79 0.36 -2.67 0.81
C VAL A 79 -0.84 -2.21 1.63
N MET A 80 -0.69 -1.10 2.36
CA MET A 80 -1.73 -0.51 3.19
C MET A 80 -2.32 0.73 2.51
N VAL A 81 -3.64 0.83 2.50
CA VAL A 81 -4.34 1.97 1.91
C VAL A 81 -5.70 2.18 2.58
N GLY A 82 -6.15 3.42 2.69
CA GLY A 82 -7.51 3.71 3.13
C GLY A 82 -8.53 3.18 2.13
N ALA A 83 -9.61 2.53 2.60
CA ALA A 83 -10.62 1.92 1.73
C ALA A 83 -11.27 2.91 0.76
N ARG A 84 -11.47 4.17 1.18
CA ARG A 84 -11.95 5.24 0.30
C ARG A 84 -10.98 5.52 -0.85
N THR A 85 -9.69 5.62 -0.55
CA THR A 85 -8.66 5.85 -1.57
C THR A 85 -8.59 4.68 -2.54
N ALA A 86 -8.58 3.44 -2.04
CA ALA A 86 -8.62 2.24 -2.87
C ALA A 86 -9.84 2.22 -3.81
N ALA A 87 -11.01 2.66 -3.32
CA ALA A 87 -12.23 2.76 -4.12
C ALA A 87 -12.15 3.83 -5.20
N VAL A 88 -11.75 5.06 -4.85
CA VAL A 88 -11.62 6.18 -5.79
C VAL A 88 -10.61 5.84 -6.90
N GLU A 89 -9.47 5.26 -6.53
CA GLU A 89 -8.39 4.91 -7.44
C GLU A 89 -8.55 3.50 -8.05
N ARG A 90 -9.71 2.85 -7.83
CA ARG A 90 -10.11 1.55 -8.42
C ARG A 90 -9.04 0.45 -8.29
N TYR A 91 -8.50 0.27 -7.09
CA TYR A 91 -7.42 -0.70 -6.87
C TYR A 91 -7.83 -2.13 -7.24
N GLY A 92 -6.95 -2.81 -7.98
CA GLY A 92 -7.09 -4.19 -8.43
C GLY A 92 -5.85 -5.01 -8.07
N SER A 93 -5.19 -5.59 -9.08
CA SER A 93 -3.91 -6.28 -8.89
C SER A 93 -2.87 -5.31 -8.35
N LEU A 94 -2.13 -5.71 -7.32
CA LEU A 94 -1.10 -4.85 -6.73
C LEU A 94 0.18 -4.89 -7.56
N VAL A 95 0.51 -6.03 -8.15
CA VAL A 95 1.62 -6.18 -9.11
C VAL A 95 1.10 -6.29 -10.55
N ARG A 96 1.95 -5.98 -11.54
CA ARG A 96 1.53 -5.84 -12.95
C ARG A 96 1.36 -7.16 -13.70
N GLY A 97 1.96 -8.24 -13.21
CA GLY A 97 1.86 -9.55 -13.83
C GLY A 97 3.01 -10.47 -13.46
N GLU A 98 3.16 -11.54 -14.24
CA GLU A 98 4.08 -12.63 -13.90
C GLU A 98 5.55 -12.23 -13.76
N PRO A 99 6.12 -11.30 -14.53
CA PRO A 99 7.51 -10.86 -14.31
C PRO A 99 7.74 -10.26 -12.91
N ASP A 100 6.80 -9.45 -12.41
CA ASP A 100 6.89 -8.87 -11.07
C ASP A 100 6.63 -9.93 -9.99
N ARG A 101 5.70 -10.87 -10.23
CA ARG A 101 5.45 -12.01 -9.34
C ARG A 101 6.67 -12.93 -9.22
N ALA A 102 7.34 -13.22 -10.33
CA ALA A 102 8.55 -14.03 -10.35
C ALA A 102 9.69 -13.34 -9.60
N ARG A 103 9.87 -12.02 -9.78
CA ARG A 103 10.85 -11.22 -9.02
C ARG A 103 10.57 -11.24 -7.52
N ARG A 104 9.30 -11.16 -7.11
CA ARG A 104 8.89 -11.30 -5.70
C ARG A 104 9.26 -12.67 -5.15
N ARG A 105 8.92 -13.76 -5.86
CA ARG A 105 9.27 -15.12 -5.45
C ARG A 105 10.79 -15.32 -5.32
N SER A 106 11.60 -14.75 -6.22
CA SER A 106 13.06 -14.91 -6.16
C SER A 106 13.71 -14.27 -4.93
N VAL A 107 13.01 -13.36 -4.25
CA VAL A 107 13.47 -12.73 -2.99
C VAL A 107 12.63 -13.19 -1.78
N GLY A 108 11.96 -14.34 -1.88
CA GLY A 108 11.21 -14.96 -0.79
C GLY A 108 9.89 -14.28 -0.44
N LEU A 109 9.35 -13.41 -1.31
CA LEU A 109 8.04 -12.79 -1.12
C LEU A 109 6.93 -13.61 -1.76
N ASP A 110 5.73 -13.48 -1.19
CA ASP A 110 4.52 -13.95 -1.84
C ASP A 110 4.32 -13.25 -3.20
N PRO A 111 3.77 -13.94 -4.22
CA PRO A 111 3.63 -13.40 -5.58
C PRO A 111 2.83 -12.08 -5.62
N GLU A 112 1.84 -11.95 -4.76
CA GLU A 112 1.07 -10.72 -4.53
C GLU A 112 1.27 -10.26 -3.07
N PRO A 113 1.52 -8.96 -2.83
CA PRO A 113 1.48 -8.40 -1.49
C PRO A 113 0.13 -8.64 -0.82
N LEU A 114 0.11 -8.75 0.50
CA LEU A 114 -1.12 -8.68 1.27
C LEU A 114 -1.72 -7.27 1.15
N ALA A 115 -2.96 -7.14 0.69
CA ALA A 115 -3.65 -5.86 0.67
C ALA A 115 -4.24 -5.56 2.06
N CYS A 116 -3.83 -4.46 2.70
CA CYS A 116 -4.41 -3.98 3.95
C CYS A 116 -5.32 -2.78 3.69
N LEU A 117 -6.63 -2.99 3.74
CA LEU A 117 -7.62 -1.92 3.62
C LEU A 117 -7.95 -1.36 5.01
N VAL A 118 -7.72 -0.07 5.22
CA VAL A 118 -8.09 0.60 6.47
C VAL A 118 -9.45 1.27 6.31
N SER A 119 -10.43 0.87 7.13
CA SER A 119 -11.77 1.46 7.13
C SER A 119 -12.39 1.41 8.52
N GLY A 120 -12.57 2.57 9.16
CA GLY A 120 -13.16 2.64 10.51
C GLY A 120 -14.57 2.06 10.60
N ARG A 121 -15.38 2.26 9.54
CA ARG A 121 -16.80 1.88 9.47
C ARG A 121 -17.07 0.68 8.56
N LEU A 122 -16.04 -0.06 8.16
CA LEU A 122 -16.12 -1.18 7.20
C LEU A 122 -16.77 -0.79 5.85
N HIS A 123 -16.67 0.48 5.46
CA HIS A 123 -17.14 0.93 4.15
C HIS A 123 -16.10 0.56 3.08
N VAL A 124 -16.29 -0.60 2.45
CA VAL A 124 -15.53 -1.07 1.28
C VAL A 124 -16.56 -1.40 0.19
N PRO A 125 -16.52 -0.72 -0.98
CA PRO A 125 -17.47 -1.02 -2.05
C PRO A 125 -17.33 -2.46 -2.55
N PRO A 126 -18.44 -3.20 -2.73
CA PRO A 126 -18.40 -4.60 -3.15
C PRO A 126 -17.88 -4.79 -4.60
N ASP A 127 -17.90 -3.71 -5.40
CA ASP A 127 -17.41 -3.70 -6.78
C ASP A 127 -15.93 -3.26 -6.89
N LEU A 128 -15.23 -3.11 -5.77
CA LEU A 128 -13.80 -2.80 -5.75
C LEU A 128 -13.03 -3.91 -6.51
N PRO A 129 -12.27 -3.60 -7.58
CA PRO A 129 -11.72 -4.62 -8.48
C PRO A 129 -10.89 -5.72 -7.81
N MET A 130 -10.19 -5.43 -6.72
CA MET A 130 -9.42 -6.46 -5.99
C MET A 130 -10.29 -7.55 -5.34
N LEU A 131 -11.55 -7.25 -4.97
CA LEU A 131 -12.48 -8.23 -4.37
C LEU A 131 -12.91 -9.31 -5.37
N ALA A 132 -12.86 -9.01 -6.66
CA ALA A 132 -13.21 -9.94 -7.72
C ALA A 132 -12.07 -10.90 -8.11
N ARG A 133 -10.92 -10.88 -7.41
CA ARG A 133 -9.73 -11.66 -7.75
C ARG A 133 -9.49 -12.80 -6.77
N ALA A 134 -9.52 -14.04 -7.25
CA ALA A 134 -9.32 -15.24 -6.42
C ALA A 134 -7.92 -15.31 -5.78
N GLU A 135 -6.91 -14.74 -6.44
CA GLU A 135 -5.55 -14.67 -5.94
C GLU A 135 -5.31 -13.55 -4.92
N ALA A 136 -6.27 -12.61 -4.76
CA ALA A 136 -6.11 -11.51 -3.83
C ALA A 136 -6.31 -11.98 -2.38
N ARG A 137 -5.33 -11.68 -1.53
CA ARG A 137 -5.45 -11.77 -0.08
C ARG A 137 -5.61 -10.36 0.47
N ILE A 138 -6.70 -10.16 1.19
CA ILE A 138 -7.08 -8.86 1.73
C ILE A 138 -7.24 -9.01 3.23
N VAL A 139 -6.68 -8.08 3.98
CA VAL A 139 -6.94 -7.88 5.39
C VAL A 139 -7.59 -6.52 5.57
N VAL A 140 -8.76 -6.49 6.20
CA VAL A 140 -9.46 -5.24 6.49
C VAL A 140 -9.18 -4.86 7.94
N ALA A 141 -8.44 -3.77 8.14
CA ALA A 141 -8.25 -3.15 9.44
C ALA A 141 -9.44 -2.25 9.74
N THR A 142 -10.23 -2.62 10.75
CA THR A 142 -11.50 -1.95 11.06
C THR A 142 -11.85 -2.04 12.53
N ALA A 143 -12.60 -1.06 13.01
CA ALA A 143 -13.22 -1.08 14.34
C ALA A 143 -14.70 -1.50 14.30
N ALA A 144 -15.31 -1.51 13.11
CA ALA A 144 -16.70 -1.89 12.95
C ALA A 144 -16.87 -3.41 13.08
N PRO A 145 -17.97 -3.87 13.70
CA PRO A 145 -18.35 -5.28 13.67
C PRO A 145 -18.84 -5.66 12.27
N GLY A 146 -18.89 -6.98 12.02
CA GLY A 146 -19.41 -7.55 10.78
C GLY A 146 -18.33 -7.78 9.73
N ASP A 147 -18.79 -8.34 8.61
CA ASP A 147 -17.95 -8.81 7.52
C ASP A 147 -18.41 -8.20 6.20
N LEU A 148 -17.48 -8.03 5.26
CA LEU A 148 -17.81 -7.73 3.88
C LEU A 148 -18.65 -8.88 3.27
N PRO A 149 -19.51 -8.59 2.29
CA PRO A 149 -20.16 -9.63 1.50
C PRO A 149 -19.13 -10.59 0.91
N ALA A 150 -19.56 -11.84 0.68
CA ALA A 150 -18.72 -12.84 0.03
C ALA A 150 -18.20 -12.32 -1.32
N SER A 151 -16.92 -12.57 -1.58
CA SER A 151 -16.22 -12.15 -2.79
C SER A 151 -15.27 -13.26 -3.26
N ALA A 152 -14.64 -13.09 -4.42
CA ALA A 152 -13.66 -14.07 -4.90
C ALA A 152 -12.35 -14.01 -4.10
N ALA A 153 -12.01 -12.83 -3.57
CA ALA A 153 -10.81 -12.64 -2.77
C ALA A 153 -10.91 -13.33 -1.41
N THR A 154 -9.75 -13.75 -0.88
CA THR A 154 -9.65 -14.21 0.51
C THR A 154 -9.57 -13.00 1.43
N VAL A 155 -10.64 -12.77 2.20
CA VAL A 155 -10.74 -11.63 3.13
C VAL A 155 -10.59 -12.10 4.57
N SER A 156 -9.71 -11.42 5.31
CA SER A 156 -9.50 -11.56 6.75
C SER A 156 -9.62 -10.18 7.42
N TYR A 157 -9.62 -10.14 8.75
CA TYR A 157 -9.90 -8.91 9.49
C TYR A 157 -8.94 -8.71 10.65
N LEU A 158 -8.44 -7.49 10.77
CA LEU A 158 -7.76 -7.00 11.97
C LEU A 158 -8.74 -6.08 12.70
N ARG A 159 -9.34 -6.62 13.76
CA ARG A 159 -10.29 -5.88 14.61
C ARG A 159 -9.52 -5.04 15.61
N ALA A 160 -9.23 -3.80 15.23
CA ALA A 160 -8.56 -2.83 16.09
C ALA A 160 -9.61 -1.87 16.68
N PRO A 161 -9.46 -1.46 17.95
CA PRO A 161 -10.38 -0.53 18.59
C PRO A 161 -10.36 0.83 17.88
N THR A 162 -11.30 1.71 18.23
CA THR A 162 -11.24 3.08 17.72
C THR A 162 -10.26 3.94 18.51
N TRP A 163 -9.68 4.93 17.85
CA TRP A 163 -8.85 5.97 18.45
C TRP A 163 -9.39 7.36 18.12
N GLY A 164 -9.74 8.14 19.16
CA GLY A 164 -10.22 9.51 19.03
C GLY A 164 -11.40 9.66 18.07
N GLY A 165 -12.46 8.86 18.25
CA GLY A 165 -13.68 8.86 17.43
C GLY A 165 -13.88 7.53 16.70
N ASP A 166 -14.07 7.57 15.38
CA ASP A 166 -14.30 6.39 14.52
C ASP A 166 -13.05 5.94 13.74
N ARG A 167 -11.87 6.46 14.09
CA ARG A 167 -10.62 6.08 13.42
C ARG A 167 -10.13 4.76 13.98
N VAL A 168 -9.56 3.92 13.12
CA VAL A 168 -8.93 2.67 13.55
C VAL A 168 -7.67 2.99 14.36
N ASP A 169 -7.45 2.28 15.47
CA ASP A 169 -6.18 2.32 16.21
C ASP A 169 -5.07 1.67 15.37
N LEU A 170 -4.30 2.51 14.67
CA LEU A 170 -3.30 2.09 13.70
C LEU A 170 -2.13 1.30 14.32
N PRO A 171 -1.57 1.69 15.49
CA PRO A 171 -0.61 0.85 16.21
C PRO A 171 -1.06 -0.60 16.40
N THR A 172 -2.31 -0.80 16.83
CA THR A 172 -2.87 -2.15 17.00
C THR A 172 -3.01 -2.86 15.66
N ALA A 173 -3.54 -2.20 14.63
CA ALA A 173 -3.66 -2.80 13.30
C ALA A 173 -2.30 -3.18 12.69
N VAL A 174 -1.31 -2.30 12.78
CA VAL A 174 0.07 -2.52 12.29
C VAL A 174 0.74 -3.68 13.05
N THR A 175 0.56 -3.75 14.38
CA THR A 175 1.03 -4.88 15.18
C THR A 175 0.34 -6.19 14.78
N GLY A 176 -0.98 -6.14 14.50
CA GLY A 176 -1.75 -7.28 14.02
C GLY A 176 -1.22 -7.85 12.71
N LEU A 177 -0.84 -6.99 11.74
CA LEU A 177 -0.19 -7.43 10.50
C LEU A 177 1.08 -8.26 10.77
N TRP A 178 1.91 -7.83 11.72
CA TRP A 178 3.13 -8.56 12.08
C TRP A 178 2.85 -9.86 12.82
N ARG A 179 1.92 -9.86 13.79
CA ARG A 179 1.60 -11.03 14.62
C ARG A 179 0.83 -12.12 13.87
N GLU A 180 -0.22 -11.73 13.17
CA GLU A 180 -1.21 -12.65 12.60
C GLU A 180 -0.88 -13.03 11.16
N HIS A 181 -0.28 -12.10 10.41
CA HIS A 181 0.03 -12.29 8.99
C HIS A 181 1.52 -12.37 8.68
N ARG A 182 2.38 -12.29 9.70
CA ARG A 182 3.86 -12.34 9.57
C ARG A 182 4.43 -11.29 8.63
N VAL A 183 3.73 -10.18 8.45
CA VAL A 183 4.19 -9.03 7.65
C VAL A 183 5.41 -8.42 8.33
N ARG A 184 6.49 -8.19 7.57
CA ARG A 184 7.72 -7.53 8.03
C ARG A 184 7.88 -6.14 7.44
N SER A 185 7.35 -5.89 6.25
CA SER A 185 7.33 -4.57 5.62
C SER A 185 5.97 -4.18 5.04
N VAL A 186 5.59 -2.93 5.25
CA VAL A 186 4.34 -2.33 4.78
C VAL A 186 4.65 -1.10 3.94
N LEU A 187 4.14 -1.07 2.71
CA LEU A 187 4.04 0.15 1.93
C LEU A 187 2.66 0.78 2.17
N CYS A 188 2.61 1.89 2.89
CA CYS A 188 1.40 2.70 3.01
C CYS A 188 1.29 3.66 1.82
N GLU A 189 0.30 3.43 0.97
CA GLU A 189 -0.05 4.28 -0.18
C GLU A 189 -1.10 5.34 0.21
N GLY A 190 -1.54 5.29 1.47
CA GLY A 190 -2.19 6.41 2.13
C GLY A 190 -3.68 6.55 1.86
N GLY A 191 -4.07 7.77 1.55
CA GLY A 191 -5.27 8.41 2.09
C GLY A 191 -4.83 9.45 3.13
N PRO A 192 -5.13 10.75 2.94
CA PRO A 192 -4.56 11.81 3.79
C PRO A 192 -4.76 11.60 5.30
N GLU A 193 -5.92 11.08 5.70
CA GLU A 193 -6.22 10.75 7.09
C GLU A 193 -5.39 9.58 7.62
N LEU A 194 -5.15 8.55 6.80
CA LEU A 194 -4.31 7.41 7.15
C LEU A 194 -2.86 7.85 7.32
N ASN A 195 -2.34 8.67 6.40
CA ASN A 195 -1.01 9.25 6.48
C ASN A 195 -0.81 10.03 7.78
N ARG A 196 -1.76 10.93 8.09
CA ARG A 196 -1.75 11.69 9.35
C ARG A 196 -1.76 10.76 10.56
N GLY A 197 -2.63 9.75 10.57
CA GLY A 197 -2.74 8.81 11.70
C GLY A 197 -1.46 8.01 11.94
N LEU A 198 -0.78 7.55 10.88
CA LEU A 198 0.51 6.85 11.01
C LEU A 198 1.60 7.78 11.54
N LEU A 199 1.66 9.02 11.04
CA LEU A 199 2.65 10.00 11.51
C LEU A 199 2.44 10.41 12.98
N GLU A 200 1.17 10.53 13.42
CA GLU A 200 0.83 10.78 14.83
C GLU A 200 1.20 9.60 15.75
N ALA A 201 1.24 8.38 15.22
CA ALA A 201 1.48 7.15 15.96
C ALA A 201 2.96 6.75 16.10
N GLY A 202 3.85 7.23 15.21
CA GLY A 202 5.27 6.89 15.15
C GLY A 202 5.58 5.53 14.52
#